data_AF-A0AA35TBM6-F1
#
_entry.id   AF-A0AA35TBM6-F1
#
_cell.length_a   1.000
_cell.length_b   1.000
_cell.length_c   1.000
_cell.angle_alpha   90.00
_cell.angle_beta   90.00
_cell.angle_gamma   90.00
#
_symmetry.space_group_name_H-M   'P 1'
#
loop_
_entity.id
_entity.type
_entity.pdbx_description
1 polymer ?
#
loop_
_entity_poly.entity_id
_entity_poly.type
_entity_poly.pdbx_seq_one_letter_code
_entity_poly.pdbx_strand_id
1 'polypeptide(L)'
;MYTSVHEVSVGLVKNVSEYAATMGETVKSRVQETPMSFVNQFQDEQEKFSREQRRLKDAAVPPWVGYNEEEQMKAQILELSADSRNVLRNPPPGIQFNFDFAKSYPVAMAMLKEDARLQKLRFDLVPKKVSEEKFWHNFFYRVFLIKQSSQLSSLANDKKDSVSSDRTEGGDIYHRGN
;
A
#
# COMPACT_ATOMS: atom_id res chain seq x y z
N MET A 1 25.21 -47.18 20.30
CA MET A 1 25.19 -45.80 20.83
C MET A 1 24.94 -44.88 19.62
N TYR A 2 23.67 -44.64 19.27
CA TYR A 2 22.89 -43.40 19.55
C TYR A 2 23.61 -42.14 19.08
N THR A 3 23.09 -41.24 18.23
CA THR A 3 22.00 -41.22 17.23
C THR A 3 22.24 -39.96 16.40
N SER A 4 21.87 -40.02 15.13
CA SER A 4 22.04 -39.00 14.10
C SER A 4 21.30 -37.70 14.39
N VAL A 5 21.96 -36.60 14.02
CA VAL A 5 21.42 -35.24 13.86
C VAL A 5 20.38 -35.20 12.75
N HIS A 6 19.12 -35.52 13.06
CA HIS A 6 18.00 -35.31 12.15
C HIS A 6 16.69 -35.19 12.95
N GLU A 7 16.46 -34.07 13.61
CA GLU A 7 15.08 -33.63 13.94
C GLU A 7 14.99 -32.14 14.34
N VAL A 8 15.62 -31.26 13.57
CA VAL A 8 15.32 -29.83 13.60
C VAL A 8 14.05 -29.60 12.78
N SER A 9 12.87 -30.02 13.27
CA SER A 9 11.55 -29.68 12.65
C SER A 9 10.29 -29.94 13.46
N VAL A 10 10.29 -30.47 14.70
CA VAL A 10 9.02 -30.80 15.40
C VAL A 10 8.85 -30.15 16.79
N GLY A 11 9.67 -29.14 17.11
CA GLY A 11 9.63 -28.48 18.42
C GLY A 11 8.77 -27.22 18.54
N LEU A 12 8.42 -26.55 17.43
CA LEU A 12 7.81 -25.21 17.50
C LEU A 12 6.27 -25.20 17.62
N VAL A 13 5.63 -26.37 17.53
CA VAL A 13 4.16 -26.49 17.65
C VAL A 13 3.68 -27.06 18.98
N LYS A 14 4.59 -27.36 19.94
CA LYS A 14 4.21 -27.97 21.23
C LYS A 14 4.01 -27.00 22.39
N ASN A 15 4.32 -25.70 22.26
CA ASN A 15 4.20 -24.75 23.37
C ASN A 15 2.96 -23.85 23.37
N VAL A 16 2.09 -23.90 22.35
CA VAL A 16 0.82 -23.16 22.38
C VAL A 16 -0.23 -23.90 23.23
N SER A 17 -0.12 -25.23 23.33
CA SER A 17 -1.03 -26.06 24.12
C SER A 17 -0.89 -25.84 25.63
N GLU A 18 0.32 -25.62 26.15
CA GLU A 18 0.54 -25.39 27.59
C GLU A 18 0.10 -23.99 28.03
N TYR A 19 0.24 -22.98 27.17
CA TYR A 19 -0.28 -21.64 27.46
C TYR A 19 -1.81 -21.55 27.44
N ALA A 20 -2.49 -22.37 26.63
CA ALA A 20 -3.96 -22.45 26.65
C ALA A 20 -4.50 -23.27 27.84
N ALA A 21 -3.78 -24.32 28.26
CA ALA A 21 -4.20 -25.17 29.37
C ALA A 21 -4.14 -24.47 30.74
N THR A 22 -3.15 -23.61 30.96
CA THR A 22 -2.99 -22.85 32.22
C THR A 22 -4.06 -21.76 32.43
N MET A 23 -4.70 -21.29 31.35
CA MET A 23 -5.84 -20.36 31.45
C MET A 23 -7.17 -21.08 31.78
N GLY A 24 -7.24 -22.41 31.64
CA GLY A 24 -8.46 -23.19 31.89
C GLY A 24 -8.70 -23.57 33.37
N GLU A 25 -7.64 -23.75 34.16
CA GLU A 25 -7.78 -24.20 35.56
C GLU A 25 -7.83 -23.07 36.59
N THR A 26 -7.40 -21.85 36.24
CA THR A 26 -7.38 -20.71 37.19
C THR A 26 -8.65 -19.85 37.17
N VAL A 27 -9.70 -20.26 36.45
CA VAL A 27 -10.99 -19.53 36.38
C VAL A 27 -11.99 -19.98 37.48
N LYS A 28 -11.73 -21.07 38.19
CA LYS A 28 -12.72 -21.64 39.13
C LYS A 28 -12.73 -21.03 40.54
N SER A 29 -11.80 -20.13 40.89
CA SER A 29 -11.68 -19.65 42.28
C SER A 29 -11.54 -18.14 42.49
N ARG A 30 -11.72 -17.29 41.46
CA ARG A 30 -11.57 -15.83 41.66
C ARG A 30 -12.55 -14.96 40.85
N VAL A 31 -13.83 -15.27 40.94
CA VAL A 31 -14.92 -14.47 40.33
C VAL A 31 -15.31 -13.24 41.19
N GLN A 32 -14.79 -13.09 42.41
CA GLN A 32 -15.37 -12.12 43.35
C GLN A 32 -14.91 -10.64 43.23
N GLU A 33 -13.85 -10.29 42.49
CA GLU A 33 -13.35 -8.90 42.53
C GLU A 33 -12.81 -8.35 41.20
N THR A 34 -13.30 -8.85 40.05
CA THR A 34 -13.09 -8.08 38.81
C THR A 34 -14.26 -7.11 38.67
N PRO A 35 -14.06 -5.79 38.86
CA PRO A 35 -15.14 -4.84 38.67
C PRO A 35 -15.62 -4.96 37.22
N MET A 36 -16.91 -5.23 37.03
CA MET A 36 -17.54 -5.41 35.71
C MET A 36 -17.22 -4.25 34.75
N SER A 37 -16.93 -3.05 35.29
CA SER A 37 -16.46 -1.90 34.51
C SER A 37 -15.15 -2.15 33.76
N PHE A 38 -14.20 -2.89 34.32
CA PHE A 38 -12.92 -3.22 33.68
C PHE A 38 -13.11 -4.24 32.56
N VAL A 39 -13.94 -5.27 32.80
CA VAL A 39 -14.27 -6.28 31.78
C VAL A 39 -15.04 -5.65 30.62
N ASN A 40 -16.00 -4.79 30.93
CA ASN A 40 -16.75 -4.03 29.93
C ASN A 40 -15.82 -3.09 29.15
N GLN A 41 -14.95 -2.34 29.82
CA GLN A 41 -13.98 -1.46 29.17
C GLN A 41 -13.02 -2.24 28.26
N PHE A 42 -12.56 -3.42 28.68
CA PHE A 42 -11.70 -4.27 27.86
C PHE A 42 -12.44 -4.83 26.63
N GLN A 43 -13.70 -5.28 26.79
CA GLN A 43 -14.55 -5.70 25.67
C GLN A 43 -14.83 -4.56 24.69
N ASP A 44 -15.12 -3.36 25.21
CA ASP A 44 -15.30 -2.15 24.41
C ASP A 44 -14.03 -1.80 23.61
N GLU A 45 -12.86 -1.87 24.25
CA GLU A 45 -11.55 -1.66 23.60
C GLU A 45 -11.27 -2.74 22.54
N GLN A 46 -11.59 -4.00 22.82
CA GLN A 46 -11.41 -5.09 21.87
C GLN A 46 -12.34 -4.97 20.66
N GLU A 47 -13.58 -4.52 20.88
CA GLU A 47 -14.55 -4.26 19.81
C GLU A 47 -14.17 -3.02 19.00
N LYS A 48 -13.69 -1.94 19.64
CA LYS A 48 -13.12 -0.77 18.97
C LYS A 48 -11.92 -1.13 18.12
N PHE A 49 -10.98 -1.92 18.65
CA PHE A 49 -9.82 -2.39 17.91
C PHE A 49 -10.23 -3.24 16.71
N SER A 50 -11.17 -4.17 16.89
CA SER A 50 -11.69 -5.02 15.81
C SER A 50 -12.41 -4.21 14.73
N ARG A 51 -13.21 -3.21 15.13
CA ARG A 51 -13.84 -2.26 14.21
C ARG A 51 -12.81 -1.43 13.45
N GLU A 52 -11.78 -0.93 14.12
CA GLU A 52 -10.72 -0.16 13.48
C GLU A 52 -9.89 -1.02 12.53
N GLN A 53 -9.55 -2.25 12.89
CA GLN A 53 -8.88 -3.20 12.00
C GLN A 53 -9.72 -3.52 10.76
N ARG A 54 -11.04 -3.67 10.90
CA ARG A 54 -11.94 -3.87 9.76
C ARG A 54 -12.02 -2.61 8.89
N ARG A 55 -12.10 -1.44 9.52
CA ARG A 55 -12.08 -0.13 8.84
C ARG A 55 -10.79 0.10 8.05
N LEU A 56 -9.64 -0.32 8.58
CA LEU A 56 -8.33 -0.22 7.92
C LEU A 56 -8.22 -1.19 6.73
N LYS A 57 -8.81 -2.38 6.83
CA LYS A 57 -8.87 -3.34 5.70
C LYS A 57 -9.77 -2.87 4.55
N ASP A 58 -10.82 -2.12 4.87
CA ASP A 58 -11.74 -1.53 3.90
C ASP A 58 -11.37 -0.10 3.51
N ALA A 59 -10.31 0.47 4.09
CA ALA A 59 -9.85 1.82 3.76
C ALA A 59 -9.17 1.80 2.39
N ALA A 60 -9.69 2.60 1.47
CA ALA A 60 -9.02 2.80 0.20
C ALA A 60 -7.59 3.31 0.43
N VAL A 61 -6.65 2.69 -0.26
CA VAL A 61 -5.23 3.03 -0.20
C VAL A 61 -4.90 4.13 -1.22
N PRO A 62 -3.84 4.92 -0.98
CA PRO A 62 -3.33 5.84 -1.97
C PRO A 62 -2.94 5.14 -3.30
N PRO A 63 -2.96 5.87 -4.42
CA PRO A 63 -2.83 5.30 -5.75
C PRO A 63 -1.45 4.70 -6.07
N TRP A 64 -0.40 5.03 -5.32
CA TRP A 64 0.96 4.52 -5.53
C TRP A 64 1.24 3.17 -4.86
N VAL A 65 0.38 2.76 -3.91
CA VAL A 65 0.59 1.52 -3.14
C VAL A 65 0.60 0.31 -4.07
N GLY A 66 1.63 -0.53 -3.94
CA GLY A 66 1.76 -1.77 -4.70
C GLY A 66 2.46 -1.62 -6.06
N TYR A 67 3.06 -0.46 -6.34
CA TYR A 67 3.97 -0.28 -7.48
C TYR A 67 5.43 -0.46 -7.04
N ASN A 68 6.28 -0.99 -7.91
CA ASN A 68 7.71 -1.19 -7.62
C ASN A 68 8.43 0.13 -7.23
N GLU A 69 8.08 1.22 -7.90
CA GLU A 69 8.65 2.56 -7.70
C GLU A 69 7.72 3.43 -6.83
N GLU A 70 7.19 2.86 -5.73
CA GLU A 70 6.16 3.48 -4.90
C GLU A 70 6.52 4.91 -4.45
N GLU A 71 7.72 5.12 -3.91
CA GLU A 71 8.18 6.42 -3.40
C GLU A 71 8.31 7.48 -4.51
N GLN A 72 8.81 7.09 -5.68
CA GLN A 72 8.91 8.02 -6.81
C GLN A 72 7.54 8.39 -7.34
N MET A 73 6.64 7.40 -7.49
CA MET A 73 5.27 7.65 -7.91
C MET A 73 4.53 8.54 -6.91
N LYS A 74 4.70 8.28 -5.61
CA LYS A 74 4.15 9.11 -4.53
C LYS A 74 4.61 10.55 -4.67
N ALA A 75 5.91 10.80 -4.82
CA ALA A 75 6.45 12.14 -4.98
C ALA A 75 5.85 12.87 -6.19
N GLN A 76 5.76 12.19 -7.34
CA GLN A 76 5.16 12.76 -8.56
C GLN A 76 3.67 13.09 -8.39
N ILE A 77 2.91 12.21 -7.74
CA ILE A 77 1.48 12.42 -7.50
C ILE A 77 1.24 13.56 -6.50
N LEU A 78 2.02 13.62 -5.42
CA LEU A 78 1.92 14.71 -4.44
C LEU A 78 2.31 16.06 -5.05
N GLU A 79 3.18 16.08 -6.05
CA GLU A 79 3.56 17.33 -6.72
C GLU A 79 2.47 17.90 -7.62
N LEU A 80 1.45 17.11 -7.98
CA LEU A 80 0.31 17.60 -8.74
C LEU A 80 -0.44 18.73 -8.03
N SER A 81 -0.45 18.74 -6.69
CA SER A 81 -1.14 19.76 -5.89
C SER A 81 -0.42 21.11 -5.86
N ALA A 82 0.84 21.18 -6.30
CA ALA A 82 1.58 22.43 -6.41
C ALA A 82 1.06 23.34 -7.54
N ASP A 83 0.35 22.79 -8.53
CA ASP A 83 -0.15 23.52 -9.68
C ASP A 83 -1.64 23.31 -9.92
N SER A 84 -2.42 24.37 -9.71
CA SER A 84 -3.88 24.39 -9.94
C SER A 84 -4.30 23.98 -11.36
N ARG A 85 -3.43 24.12 -12.37
CA ARG A 85 -3.73 23.71 -13.74
C ARG A 85 -3.99 22.20 -13.85
N ASN A 86 -3.43 21.40 -12.95
CA ASN A 86 -3.61 19.94 -12.91
C ASN A 86 -5.06 19.54 -12.65
N VAL A 87 -5.82 20.35 -11.91
CA VAL A 87 -7.23 20.08 -11.56
C VAL A 87 -8.23 20.93 -12.36
N LEU A 88 -7.79 22.03 -12.96
CA LEU A 88 -8.65 22.91 -13.76
C LEU A 88 -8.69 22.55 -15.25
N ARG A 89 -7.60 21.98 -15.80
CA ARG A 89 -7.54 21.63 -17.23
C ARG A 89 -8.07 20.21 -17.44
N ASN A 90 -9.09 20.11 -18.27
CA ASN A 90 -9.67 18.83 -18.67
C ASN A 90 -8.66 17.97 -19.46
N PRO A 91 -8.81 16.64 -19.43
CA PRO A 91 -8.10 15.74 -20.33
C PRO A 91 -8.38 16.11 -21.80
N PRO A 92 -7.40 15.95 -22.70
CA PRO A 92 -7.62 16.06 -24.13
C PRO A 92 -8.73 15.12 -24.61
N PRO A 93 -9.54 15.53 -25.62
CA PRO A 93 -10.55 14.67 -26.20
C PRO A 93 -9.92 13.44 -26.88
N GLY A 94 -10.64 12.31 -26.87
CA GLY A 94 -10.22 11.07 -27.54
C GLY A 94 -9.29 10.18 -26.73
N ILE A 95 -8.90 10.57 -25.52
CA ILE A 95 -8.11 9.71 -24.64
C ILE A 95 -9.01 8.70 -23.92
N GLN A 96 -8.59 7.43 -23.90
CA GLN A 96 -9.24 6.37 -23.14
C GLN A 96 -8.88 6.49 -21.65
N PHE A 97 -9.67 7.26 -20.91
CA PHE A 97 -9.58 7.38 -19.46
C PHE A 97 -11.00 7.21 -18.89
N ASN A 98 -11.27 6.04 -18.29
CA ASN A 98 -12.56 5.76 -17.68
C ASN A 98 -12.56 6.18 -16.20
N PHE A 99 -13.28 7.25 -15.90
CA PHE A 99 -13.40 7.79 -14.56
C PHE A 99 -14.82 7.61 -14.03
N ASP A 100 -14.92 7.06 -12.83
CA ASP A 100 -16.17 6.94 -12.08
C ASP A 100 -15.99 7.65 -10.74
N PHE A 101 -16.77 8.70 -10.51
CA PHE A 101 -16.63 9.52 -9.31
C PHE A 101 -16.93 8.73 -8.04
N ALA A 102 -17.99 7.91 -8.03
CA ALA A 102 -18.39 7.15 -6.85
C ALA A 102 -17.34 6.10 -6.48
N LYS A 103 -16.77 5.41 -7.49
CA LYS A 103 -15.73 4.39 -7.26
C LYS A 103 -14.38 4.99 -6.85
N SER A 104 -14.05 6.17 -7.36
CA SER A 104 -12.77 6.83 -7.06
C SER A 104 -12.79 7.65 -5.78
N TYR A 105 -13.97 8.01 -5.26
CA TYR A 105 -14.11 8.86 -4.08
C TYR A 105 -13.38 8.33 -2.82
N PRO A 106 -13.41 7.02 -2.49
CA PRO A 106 -12.63 6.50 -1.36
C PRO A 106 -11.12 6.78 -1.50
N VAL A 107 -10.56 6.60 -2.71
CA VAL A 107 -9.15 6.91 -3.01
C VAL A 107 -8.90 8.41 -2.93
N ALA A 108 -9.85 9.24 -3.36
CA ALA A 108 -9.78 10.69 -3.22
C ALA A 108 -9.65 11.10 -1.75
N MET A 109 -10.41 10.46 -0.85
CA MET A 109 -10.30 10.71 0.59
C MET A 109 -8.95 10.26 1.16
N ALA A 110 -8.38 9.16 0.67
CA ALA A 110 -7.02 8.76 1.03
C ALA A 110 -6.00 9.82 0.59
N MET A 111 -6.12 10.33 -0.65
CA MET A 111 -5.26 11.39 -1.17
C MET A 111 -5.34 12.68 -0.34
N LEU A 112 -6.54 13.09 0.08
CA LEU A 112 -6.70 14.30 0.91
C LEU A 112 -6.05 14.18 2.29
N LYS A 113 -5.97 12.98 2.85
CA LYS A 113 -5.28 12.74 4.14
C LYS A 113 -3.77 12.85 4.01
N GLU A 114 -3.23 12.37 2.88
CA GLU A 114 -1.80 12.39 2.58
C GLU A 114 -1.31 13.78 2.12
N ASP A 115 -2.18 14.56 1.45
CA ASP A 115 -1.80 15.82 0.82
C ASP A 115 -2.63 17.02 1.31
N ALA A 116 -2.10 17.73 2.30
CA ALA A 116 -2.70 18.96 2.81
C ALA A 116 -2.77 20.09 1.76
N ARG A 117 -1.83 20.13 0.78
CA ARG A 117 -1.87 21.12 -0.31
C ARG A 117 -3.05 20.83 -1.23
N LEU A 118 -3.30 19.56 -1.55
CA LEU A 118 -4.46 19.14 -2.34
C LEU A 118 -5.78 19.48 -1.63
N GLN A 119 -5.84 19.28 -0.31
CA GLN A 119 -7.01 19.67 0.50
C GLN A 119 -7.28 21.18 0.43
N LYS A 120 -6.24 22.01 0.60
CA LYS A 120 -6.34 23.46 0.47
C LYS A 120 -6.77 23.86 -0.95
N LEU A 121 -6.16 23.26 -1.96
CA LEU A 121 -6.47 23.50 -3.37
C LEU A 121 -7.95 23.18 -3.68
N ARG A 122 -8.46 22.05 -3.18
CA ARG A 122 -9.87 21.67 -3.31
C ARG A 122 -10.79 22.71 -2.66
N PHE A 123 -10.49 23.12 -1.42
CA PHE A 123 -11.27 24.13 -0.71
C PHE A 123 -11.31 25.48 -1.44
N ASP A 124 -10.20 25.89 -2.05
CA ASP A 124 -10.10 27.16 -2.76
C ASP A 124 -10.85 27.13 -4.10
N LEU A 125 -10.92 25.97 -4.78
CA LEU A 125 -11.43 25.85 -6.15
C LEU A 125 -12.84 25.27 -6.25
N VAL A 126 -13.32 24.50 -5.27
CA VAL A 126 -14.63 23.83 -5.33
C VAL A 126 -15.62 24.46 -4.35
N PRO A 127 -16.86 24.79 -4.77
CA PRO A 127 -17.41 24.76 -6.14
C PRO A 127 -17.08 26.01 -6.96
N LYS A 128 -16.21 26.90 -6.45
CA LYS A 128 -16.03 28.28 -6.95
C LYS A 128 -15.56 28.37 -8.41
N LYS A 129 -14.70 27.45 -8.84
CA LYS A 129 -14.04 27.44 -10.16
C LYS A 129 -14.33 26.15 -10.93
N VAL A 130 -14.52 25.03 -10.24
CA VAL A 130 -14.78 23.72 -10.83
C VAL A 130 -15.69 22.92 -9.90
N SER A 131 -16.52 22.03 -10.46
CA SER A 131 -17.32 21.11 -9.64
C SER A 131 -16.44 20.05 -9.00
N GLU A 132 -16.94 19.47 -7.91
CA GLU A 132 -16.28 18.36 -7.21
C GLU A 132 -15.89 17.22 -8.17
N GLU A 133 -16.84 16.77 -8.98
CA GLU A 133 -16.65 15.70 -9.95
C GLU A 133 -15.56 16.04 -10.99
N LYS A 134 -15.58 17.26 -11.55
CA LYS A 134 -14.58 17.70 -12.53
C LYS A 134 -13.20 17.87 -11.91
N PHE A 135 -13.12 18.37 -10.67
CA PHE A 135 -11.86 18.47 -9.93
C PHE A 135 -11.19 17.10 -9.84
N TRP A 136 -11.94 16.09 -9.39
CA TRP A 136 -11.42 14.74 -9.22
C TRP A 136 -11.15 14.04 -10.54
N HIS A 137 -12.04 14.19 -11.54
CA HIS A 137 -11.81 13.68 -12.88
C HIS A 137 -10.47 14.16 -13.44
N ASN A 138 -10.20 15.47 -13.34
CA ASN A 138 -8.98 16.07 -13.86
C ASN A 138 -7.75 15.65 -13.05
N PHE A 139 -7.86 15.62 -11.72
CA PHE A 139 -6.78 15.15 -10.84
C PHE A 139 -6.41 13.69 -11.14
N PHE A 140 -7.39 12.78 -11.17
CA PHE A 140 -7.15 11.36 -11.40
C PHE A 140 -6.67 11.07 -12.82
N TYR A 141 -7.00 11.92 -13.79
CA TYR A 141 -6.37 11.83 -15.10
C TYR A 141 -4.85 12.07 -15.03
N ARG A 142 -4.38 13.06 -14.24
CA ARG A 142 -2.94 13.27 -14.05
C ARG A 142 -2.28 12.08 -13.36
N VAL A 143 -2.94 11.53 -12.34
CA VAL A 143 -2.51 10.30 -11.66
C VAL A 143 -2.42 9.13 -12.64
N PHE A 144 -3.41 8.97 -13.53
CA PHE A 144 -3.41 7.93 -14.56
C PHE A 144 -2.20 8.06 -15.48
N LEU A 145 -1.87 9.27 -15.97
CA LEU A 145 -0.69 9.50 -16.80
C LEU A 145 0.61 9.11 -16.10
N ILE A 146 0.75 9.50 -14.82
CA ILE A 146 1.92 9.14 -14.00
C ILE A 146 2.04 7.62 -13.92
N LYS A 147 0.95 6.91 -13.57
CA LYS A 147 0.92 5.45 -13.47
C LYS A 147 1.37 4.78 -14.77
N GLN A 148 0.87 5.24 -15.92
CA GLN A 148 1.28 4.71 -17.22
C GLN A 148 2.76 4.95 -17.49
N SER A 149 3.29 6.13 -17.14
CA SER A 149 4.71 6.45 -17.35
C SER A 149 5.66 5.62 -16.47
N SER A 150 5.32 5.35 -15.20
CA SER A 150 6.14 4.53 -14.31
C SER A 150 6.17 3.06 -14.75
N GLN A 151 5.04 2.51 -15.20
CA GLN A 151 4.99 1.13 -15.70
C GLN A 151 5.89 0.93 -16.93
N LEU A 152 5.89 1.89 -17.86
CA LEU A 152 6.77 1.85 -19.03
C LEU A 152 8.26 1.96 -18.63
N SER A 153 8.56 2.77 -17.62
CA SER A 153 9.93 2.97 -17.12
C SER A 153 10.48 1.70 -16.46
N SER A 154 9.68 1.03 -15.62
CA SER A 154 10.03 -0.26 -15.02
C SER A 154 10.36 -1.32 -16.08
N LEU A 155 9.52 -1.48 -17.11
CA LEU A 155 9.73 -2.44 -18.20
C LEU A 155 11.01 -2.17 -19.00
N ALA A 156 11.40 -0.91 -19.14
CA ALA A 156 12.63 -0.52 -19.84
C ALA A 156 13.89 -0.85 -19.02
N ASN A 157 13.81 -0.73 -17.70
CA ASN A 157 14.91 -1.08 -16.80
C ASN A 157 15.11 -2.60 -16.73
N ASP A 158 14.02 -3.38 -16.65
CA ASP A 158 14.09 -4.86 -16.64
C ASP A 158 14.76 -5.43 -17.91
N LYS A 159 14.58 -4.78 -19.06
CA LYS A 159 15.25 -5.15 -20.32
C LYS A 159 16.75 -4.81 -20.35
N LYS A 160 17.21 -3.84 -19.58
CA LYS A 160 18.64 -3.49 -19.54
C LYS A 160 19.43 -4.48 -18.69
N ASP A 161 18.85 -4.97 -17.60
CA ASP A 161 19.52 -5.91 -16.71
C ASP A 161 19.70 -7.30 -17.36
N SER A 162 18.74 -7.74 -18.18
CA SER A 162 18.81 -9.01 -18.92
C SER A 162 19.81 -9.01 -20.09
N VAL A 163 20.17 -7.85 -20.65
CA VAL A 163 21.12 -7.74 -21.77
C VAL A 163 22.58 -7.64 -21.30
N SER A 164 22.83 -7.39 -20.01
CA SER A 164 24.20 -7.26 -19.48
C SER A 164 24.88 -8.61 -19.14
N SER A 165 24.14 -9.72 -19.11
CA SER A 165 24.66 -11.04 -18.71
C SER A 165 25.20 -11.91 -19.86
N ASP A 166 25.19 -11.46 -21.12
CA ASP A 166 25.53 -12.29 -22.30
C ASP A 166 26.80 -11.84 -23.05
N ARG A 167 27.76 -11.19 -22.38
CA ARG A 167 29.00 -10.69 -23.01
C ARG A 167 30.30 -10.91 -22.24
N THR A 168 30.39 -11.99 -21.47
CA THR A 168 31.67 -12.43 -20.89
C THR A 168 31.75 -13.93 -20.84
N GLU A 169 31.90 -14.57 -22.00
CA GLU A 169 32.60 -15.86 -22.12
C GLU A 169 33.07 -16.04 -23.57
N GLY A 170 34.35 -15.80 -23.80
CA GLY A 170 34.97 -15.87 -25.12
C GLY A 170 36.43 -15.41 -25.10
N GLY A 171 37.17 -15.80 -24.06
CA GLY A 171 38.61 -15.55 -23.95
C GLY A 171 39.41 -16.56 -24.78
N ASP A 172 40.27 -16.01 -25.63
CA ASP A 172 41.66 -16.40 -25.90
C ASP A 172 42.00 -17.88 -26.11
N ILE A 173 42.14 -18.32 -27.37
CA ILE A 173 43.25 -19.20 -27.78
C ILE A 173 43.54 -18.94 -29.27
N TYR A 174 44.71 -18.39 -29.64
CA TYR A 174 45.62 -19.01 -30.61
C TYR A 174 47.04 -18.46 -30.46
N HIS A 175 47.96 -19.42 -30.42
CA HIS A 175 49.34 -19.36 -30.01
C HIS A 175 50.28 -18.66 -31.01
N ARG A 176 51.17 -17.84 -30.45
CA ARG A 176 52.65 -17.87 -30.58
C ARG A 176 53.24 -18.75 -31.69
N GLY A 177 53.98 -18.11 -32.60
CA GLY A 177 55.37 -18.50 -32.90
C GLY A 177 55.71 -18.91 -34.34
N ASN A 178 56.59 -18.09 -34.93
CA ASN A 178 57.54 -18.31 -36.04
C ASN A 178 57.02 -18.67 -37.43
#